data_AF-A0A7Y2ZWI8-F1
#
_entry.id   AF-A0A7Y2ZWI8-F1
#
_cell.length_a   1.000
_cell.length_b   1.000
_cell.length_c   1.000
_cell.angle_alpha   90.00
_cell.angle_beta   90.00
_cell.angle_gamma   90.00
#
_symmetry.space_group_name_H-M   'P 1'
#
loop_
_entity.id
_entity.type
_entity.pdbx_description
1 polymer ?
#
loop_
_entity_poly.entity_id
_entity_poly.type
_entity_poly.pdbx_seq_one_letter_code
_entity_poly.pdbx_strand_id
1 'polypeptide(L)' 'MTTNLFAFIIVLGVLIFVHELGHFLVARFFGVGVEKFSLGFG' A
#
# COMPACT_ATOMS: atom_id res chain seq x y z
N MET A 1 25.36 -3.92 -5.29
CA MET A 1 24.59 -4.87 -4.46
C MET A 1 23.76 -4.16 -3.41
N THR A 2 24.34 -3.31 -2.57
CA THR A 2 23.60 -2.51 -1.57
C THR A 2 22.56 -1.57 -2.20
N THR A 3 22.91 -0.83 -3.25
CA THR A 3 21.97 0.05 -3.98
C THR A 3 20.75 -0.68 -4.53
N ASN A 4 20.94 -1.89 -5.06
CA ASN A 4 19.85 -2.70 -5.61
C ASN A 4 18.87 -3.14 -4.51
N LEU A 5 19.38 -3.47 -3.33
CA LEU A 5 18.55 -3.83 -2.18
C LEU A 5 17.72 -2.64 -1.70
N PHE A 6 18.32 -1.45 -1.59
CA PHE A 6 17.58 -0.23 -1.25
C PHE A 6 16.54 0.13 -2.30
N ALA A 7 16.90 0.06 -3.59
CA ALA A 7 15.97 0.31 -4.69
C ALA A 7 14.79 -0.69 -4.65
N PHE A 8 15.05 -1.97 -4.38
CA PHE A 8 14.02 -2.99 -4.25
C PHE A 8 13.04 -2.67 -3.12
N ILE A 9 13.53 -2.35 -1.92
CA ILE A 9 12.68 -2.03 -0.76
C ILE A 9 11.81 -0.79 -1.05
N ILE A 10 12.38 0.24 -1.66
CA ILE A 10 11.64 1.47 -1.97
C ILE A 10 10.54 1.19 -3.01
N VAL A 11 10.88 0.53 -4.12
CA VAL A 11 9.91 0.25 -5.18
C VAL A 11 8.80 -0.67 -4.66
N LEU A 12 9.15 -1.71 -3.93
CA LEU A 12 8.17 -2.64 -3.35
C LEU A 12 7.29 -1.93 -2.31
N GLY A 13 7.87 -1.08 -1.46
CA GLY A 13 7.12 -0.30 -0.46
C GLY A 13 6.13 0.67 -1.10
N VAL A 14 6.53 1.40 -2.15
CA VAL A 14 5.65 2.30 -2.90
C VAL A 14 4.54 1.51 -3.60
N LEU A 15 4.87 0.37 -4.21
CA LEU A 15 3.89 -0.48 -4.88
C LEU A 15 2.82 -0.99 -3.92
N ILE A 16 3.20 -1.52 -2.76
CA ILE A 16 2.26 -2.01 -1.74
C ILE A 16 1.43 -0.85 -1.20
N PHE A 17 2.04 0.30 -0.92
CA PHE A 17 1.31 1.49 -0.45
C PHE A 17 0.21 1.92 -1.43
N VAL A 18 0.54 2.05 -2.72
CA VAL A 18 -0.45 2.46 -3.73
C VAL A 18 -1.53 1.40 -3.93
N HIS A 19 -1.17 0.11 -3.84
CA HIS A 19 -2.13 -1.00 -3.94
C HIS A 19 -3.19 -0.94 -2.83
N GLU A 20 -2.75 -0.89 -1.57
CA GLU A 20 -3.63 -0.82 -0.41
C GLU A 20 -4.42 0.50 -0.40
N LEU A 21 -3.79 1.60 -0.82
CA LEU A 21 -4.47 2.90 -0.94
C LEU A 21 -5.62 2.82 -1.95
N GLY A 22 -5.43 2.10 -3.06
CA GLY A 22 -6.49 1.84 -4.03
C GLY A 22 -7.69 1.13 -3.40
N HIS A 23 -7.45 0.05 -2.65
CA HIS A 23 -8.52 -0.66 -1.92
C HIS A 23 -9.25 0.25 -0.93
N PHE A 24 -8.50 1.02 -0.15
CA PHE A 24 -9.08 1.95 0.82
C PHE A 24 -9.95 3.03 0.17
N LEU A 25 -9.47 3.62 -0.92
CA LEU A 25 -10.20 4.66 -1.65
C LEU A 25 -11.46 4.09 -2.31
N VAL A 26 -11.37 2.92 -2.92
CA VAL A 26 -12.50 2.22 -3.54
C VAL A 26 -13.54 1.86 -2.47
N ALA A 27 -13.12 1.26 -1.35
CA ALA A 27 -14.01 0.92 -0.23
C ALA A 27 -14.75 2.16 0.28
N ARG A 28 -14.04 3.27 0.51
CA ARG A 28 -14.64 4.53 0.94
C ARG A 28 -15.57 5.14 -0.10
N PHE A 29 -15.24 5.03 -1.40
CA PHE A 29 -16.09 5.50 -2.49
C PHE A 29 -17.42 4.74 -2.55
N PHE A 30 -17.41 3.44 -2.29
CA PHE A 30 -18.62 2.61 -2.20
C PHE A 30 -19.32 2.68 -0.83
N GLY A 31 -18.88 3.55 0.08
CA GLY A 31 -19.49 3.73 1.40
C GLY A 31 -19.22 2.57 2.36
N VAL A 32 -18.24 1.73 2.09
CA VAL A 32 -17.79 0.68 3.01
C VAL A 32 -17.03 1.36 4.16
N GLY A 33 -17.44 1.05 5.40
CA GLY A 33 -16.75 1.53 6.59
C GLY A 33 -15.35 0.93 6.67
N VAL A 34 -14.33 1.79 6.65
CA VAL A 34 -12.91 1.39 6.78
C VAL A 34 -12.38 1.97 8.09
N GLU A 35 -12.08 1.11 9.06
CA GLU A 35 -11.63 1.57 10.40
C GLU A 35 -10.16 1.97 10.41
N LYS A 36 -9.31 1.25 9.66
CA LYS A 36 -7.86 1.42 9.68
C LYS A 36 -7.27 1.13 8.31
N PHE A 37 -6.31 1.95 7.90
CA PHE A 37 -5.44 1.69 6.75
C PHE A 37 -4.22 0.89 7.22
N SER A 38 -3.98 -0.27 6.62
CA SER A 38 -2.78 -1.09 6.89
C SER A 38 -1.90 -1.13 5.65
N LEU A 39 -0.60 -1.34 5.85
CA LEU A 39 0.40 -1.40 4.78
C LEU A 39 1.14 -2.73 4.90
N GLY A 40 0.82 -3.66 4.00
CA GLY A 40 1.40 -5.01 3.97
C GLY A 40 0.42 -6.11 4.40
N PHE A 41 0.12 -6.23 5.69
CA PHE A 41 -0.79 -7.24 6.24
C PHE A 41 -1.98 -6.52 6.90
N GLY A 42 -3.01 -6.21 6.10
CA GLY A 42 -4.30 -5.66 6.53
C GLY A 42 -5.36 -6.73 6.71
#